data_AF-A0A7J2I461-F1
#
_entry.id   AF-A0A7J2I461-F1
#
_cell.length_a   1.000
_cell.length_b   1.000
_cell.length_c   1.000
_cell.angle_alpha   90.00
_cell.angle_beta   90.00
_cell.angle_gamma   90.00
#
_symmetry.space_group_name_H-M   'P 1'
#
loop_
_entity.id
_entity.type
_entity.pdbx_description
1 polymer ?
#
loop_
_entity_poly.entity_id
_entity_poly.type
_entity_poly.pdbx_seq_one_letter_code
_entity_poly.pdbx_strand_id
1 'polypeptide(L)'
;MVGLKILVDVNISRKVYEKLKELGFDVVYVADVLGENAKDETIVKWMRRYRALILTRDKRFPTSNRRKIVLATLPSEKLSKHALEKLVTLRVFPKGLEDSAELNVFVSFMKKLDPFLTGVRVPAGSKDPSS
;
A
#
# COMPACT_ATOMS: atom_id res chain seq x y z
N MET A 1 -12.08 -14.29 6.27
CA MET A 1 -11.33 -13.79 5.10
C MET A 1 -10.09 -13.09 5.61
N VAL A 2 -8.88 -13.54 5.28
CA VAL A 2 -7.65 -12.86 5.73
C VAL A 2 -7.39 -11.71 4.76
N GLY A 3 -7.62 -10.47 5.22
CA GLY A 3 -7.34 -9.26 4.44
C GLY A 3 -5.88 -9.22 3.99
N LEU A 4 -5.64 -8.63 2.82
CA LEU A 4 -4.32 -8.55 2.21
C LEU A 4 -3.36 -7.73 3.11
N LYS A 5 -2.30 -8.35 3.62
CA LYS A 5 -1.30 -7.65 4.45
C LYS A 5 -0.32 -6.87 3.60
N ILE A 6 0.07 -5.67 4.05
CA ILE A 6 1.12 -4.86 3.43
C ILE A 6 2.31 -4.86 4.38
N LEU A 7 3.40 -5.49 3.94
CA LEU A 7 4.67 -5.47 4.62
C LEU A 7 5.43 -4.21 4.20
N VAL A 8 5.85 -3.39 5.14
CA VAL A 8 6.60 -2.15 4.92
C VAL A 8 8.06 -2.41 5.20
N ASP A 9 8.88 -2.25 4.16
CA ASP A 9 10.32 -2.50 4.20
C ASP A 9 11.05 -1.51 5.13
N VAL A 10 12.20 -1.91 5.68
CA VAL A 10 13.03 -1.08 6.57
C VAL A 10 13.59 0.17 5.89
N ASN A 11 13.68 0.15 4.55
CA ASN A 11 14.08 1.32 3.74
C ASN A 11 12.95 2.35 3.54
N ILE A 12 11.74 2.07 4.01
CA ILE A 12 10.63 3.01 4.04
C ILE A 12 10.56 3.66 5.42
N SER A 13 10.38 4.98 5.48
CA SER A 13 10.26 5.67 6.77
C SER A 13 9.08 5.13 7.59
N ARG A 14 9.29 4.95 8.91
CA ARG A 14 8.24 4.53 9.84
C ARG A 14 7.00 5.44 9.81
N LYS A 15 7.15 6.72 9.49
CA LYS A 15 6.03 7.66 9.30
C LYS A 15 5.04 7.19 8.22
N VAL A 16 5.51 6.53 7.15
CA VAL A 16 4.65 5.98 6.10
C VAL A 16 3.85 4.80 6.64
N TYR A 17 4.49 3.92 7.42
CA TYR A 17 3.81 2.81 8.10
C TYR A 17 2.72 3.32 9.05
N GLU A 18 3.04 4.26 9.94
CA GLU A 18 2.06 4.81 10.88
C GLU A 18 0.89 5.47 10.15
N LYS A 19 1.15 6.28 9.12
CA LYS A 19 0.08 6.90 8.33
C LYS A 19 -0.81 5.86 7.66
N LEU A 20 -0.26 4.80 7.05
CA LEU A 20 -1.08 3.76 6.44
C LEU A 20 -1.91 2.99 7.49
N LYS A 21 -1.34 2.79 8.69
CA LYS A 21 -2.04 2.16 9.81
C LYS A 21 -3.20 3.02 10.32
N GLU A 22 -2.98 4.32 10.50
CA GLU A 22 -4.03 5.30 10.85
C GLU A 22 -5.18 5.30 9.84
N LEU A 23 -4.86 5.07 8.56
CA LEU A 23 -5.84 4.97 7.48
C LEU A 23 -6.56 3.61 7.42
N GLY A 24 -6.30 2.70 8.36
CA GLY A 24 -6.99 1.41 8.50
C GLY A 24 -6.47 0.30 7.59
N PHE A 25 -5.32 0.48 6.94
CA PHE A 25 -4.68 -0.59 6.18
C PHE A 25 -4.11 -1.68 7.11
N ASP A 26 -4.19 -2.95 6.70
CA ASP A 26 -3.54 -4.06 7.40
C ASP A 26 -2.05 -4.08 7.09
N VAL A 27 -1.30 -3.18 7.73
CA VAL A 27 0.14 -2.98 7.53
C VAL A 27 0.95 -3.56 8.67
N VAL A 28 2.14 -4.06 8.34
CA VAL A 28 3.15 -4.53 9.29
C VAL A 28 4.52 -4.04 8.84
N TYR A 29 5.41 -3.72 9.77
CA TYR A 29 6.76 -3.26 9.44
C TYR A 29 7.76 -4.41 9.52
N VAL A 30 8.68 -4.53 8.55
CA VAL A 30 9.63 -5.66 8.47
C VAL A 30 10.41 -5.85 9.77
N ALA A 31 10.94 -4.76 10.33
CA ALA A 31 11.72 -4.84 11.57
C ALA A 31 10.93 -5.41 12.74
N ASP A 32 9.62 -5.16 12.80
CA ASP A 32 8.76 -5.59 13.91
C ASP A 32 8.41 -7.09 13.83
N VAL A 33 8.44 -7.70 12.63
CA VAL A 33 8.03 -9.12 12.43
C VAL A 33 9.18 -10.06 12.08
N LEU A 34 10.26 -9.54 11.50
CA LEU A 34 11.39 -10.32 10.99
C LEU A 34 12.77 -9.80 11.46
N GLY A 35 12.81 -8.64 12.14
CA GLY A 35 14.04 -7.97 12.57
C GLY A 35 14.62 -7.02 11.52
N GLU A 36 15.43 -6.07 11.96
CA GLU A 36 15.99 -4.99 11.11
C GLU A 36 16.89 -5.51 9.99
N ASN A 37 17.56 -6.65 10.21
CA ASN A 37 18.52 -7.25 9.27
C ASN A 37 17.93 -8.45 8.50
N ALA A 38 16.60 -8.51 8.38
CA ALA A 38 15.93 -9.59 7.66
C ALA A 38 16.41 -9.65 6.20
N LYS A 39 16.86 -10.84 5.77
CA LYS A 39 17.24 -11.08 4.37
C LYS A 39 16.02 -11.09 3.45
N ASP A 40 16.19 -10.62 2.21
CA ASP A 40 15.14 -10.63 1.18
C ASP A 40 14.44 -11.98 1.04
N GLU A 41 15.20 -13.08 1.05
CA GLU A 41 14.65 -14.44 0.98
C GLU A 41 13.66 -14.75 2.11
N THR A 42 13.97 -14.29 3.33
CA THR A 42 13.12 -14.43 4.51
C THR A 42 11.86 -13.58 4.36
N ILE A 43 12.02 -12.34 3.91
CA ILE A 43 10.90 -11.42 3.64
C ILE A 43 9.98 -12.02 2.58
N VAL A 44 10.51 -12.55 1.48
CA VAL A 44 9.74 -13.19 0.40
C VAL A 44 9.01 -14.44 0.90
N LYS A 45 9.65 -15.29 1.71
CA LYS A 45 9.00 -16.45 2.33
C LYS A 45 7.82 -16.04 3.21
N TRP A 46 8.00 -15.00 4.02
CA TRP A 46 6.94 -14.44 4.86
C TRP A 46 5.78 -13.90 4.01
N MET A 47 6.08 -13.11 2.98
CA MET A 47 5.07 -12.58 2.05
C MET A 47 4.25 -13.71 1.40
N ARG A 48 4.88 -14.81 1.00
CA ARG A 48 4.18 -15.96 0.42
C ARG A 48 3.23 -16.60 1.43
N ARG A 49 3.70 -16.84 2.66
CA ARG A 49 2.91 -17.45 3.74
C ARG A 49 1.66 -16.64 4.08
N TYR A 50 1.77 -15.31 4.11
CA TYR A 50 0.67 -14.42 4.50
C TYR A 50 -0.03 -13.74 3.32
N ARG A 51 0.28 -14.14 2.08
CA ARG A 51 -0.21 -13.50 0.84
C ARG A 51 -0.02 -11.97 0.85
N ALA A 52 1.08 -11.49 1.43
CA ALA A 52 1.33 -10.08 1.63
C ALA A 52 1.93 -9.40 0.38
N LEU A 53 1.71 -8.09 0.28
CA LEU A 53 2.45 -7.19 -0.58
C LEU A 53 3.66 -6.62 0.17
N ILE A 54 4.69 -6.21 -0.55
CA ILE A 54 5.81 -5.43 0.01
C ILE A 54 5.75 -4.00 -0.52
N LEU A 55 5.88 -3.04 0.40
CA LEU A 55 6.12 -1.64 0.11
C LEU A 55 7.60 -1.35 0.33
N THR A 56 8.34 -1.08 -0.74
CA THR A 56 9.81 -0.95 -0.70
C THR A 56 10.31 0.16 -1.62
N ARG A 57 11.47 0.75 -1.30
CA ARG A 57 12.23 1.59 -2.23
C ARG A 57 13.19 0.79 -3.10
N ASP A 58 13.49 -0.46 -2.76
CA ASP A 58 14.38 -1.30 -3.55
C ASP A 58 13.70 -1.79 -4.83
N LYS A 59 14.18 -1.28 -5.97
CA LYS A 59 13.73 -1.70 -7.30
C LYS A 59 14.06 -3.17 -7.57
N ARG A 60 15.18 -3.65 -7.02
CA ARG A 60 15.76 -4.99 -7.28
C ARG A 60 15.19 -6.08 -6.37
N PHE A 61 14.33 -5.72 -5.41
CA PHE A 61 13.74 -6.67 -4.47
C PHE A 61 13.13 -7.90 -5.20
N PRO A 62 13.50 -9.13 -4.81
CA PRO A 62 13.31 -10.35 -5.60
C PRO A 62 11.90 -10.95 -5.45
N THR A 63 10.87 -10.19 -5.85
CA THR A 63 9.50 -10.68 -5.89
C THR A 63 8.77 -10.23 -7.16
N SER A 64 7.73 -10.96 -7.54
CA SER A 64 6.93 -10.70 -8.74
C SER A 64 6.36 -9.28 -8.72
N ASN A 65 6.29 -8.62 -9.89
CA ASN A 65 5.78 -7.25 -10.02
C ASN A 65 4.36 -7.05 -9.44
N ARG A 66 3.53 -8.10 -9.39
CA ARG A 66 2.17 -8.02 -8.84
C ARG A 66 2.09 -7.97 -7.31
N ARG A 67 3.17 -8.33 -6.59
CA ARG A 67 3.23 -8.27 -5.11
C ARG A 67 4.21 -7.23 -4.57
N LYS A 68 4.84 -6.48 -5.48
CA LYS A 68 5.86 -5.48 -5.18
C LYS A 68 5.33 -4.09 -5.47
N ILE A 69 5.23 -3.24 -4.46
CA ILE A 69 4.97 -1.81 -4.61
C ILE A 69 6.28 -1.07 -4.42
N VAL A 70 6.83 -0.57 -5.51
CA VAL A 70 8.10 0.16 -5.53
C VAL A 70 7.82 1.67 -5.45
N LEU A 71 8.33 2.34 -4.41
CA LEU A 71 8.24 3.80 -4.23
C LEU A 71 9.54 4.54 -4.60
N ALA A 72 10.37 3.95 -5.45
CA ALA A 72 11.67 4.49 -5.77
C ALA A 72 11.60 5.90 -6.38
N THR A 73 12.64 6.71 -6.14
CA THR A 73 12.88 8.05 -6.72
C THR A 73 11.98 9.21 -6.29
N LEU A 74 11.23 9.09 -5.18
CA LEU A 74 10.42 10.21 -4.67
C LEU A 74 11.01 10.87 -3.41
N PRO A 75 10.97 12.20 -3.29
CA PRO A 75 11.32 12.90 -2.05
C PRO A 75 10.43 12.41 -0.91
N SER A 76 10.99 12.34 0.31
CA SER A 76 10.37 11.63 1.45
C SER A 76 8.95 12.10 1.75
N GLU A 77 8.70 13.38 1.56
CA GLU A 77 7.42 14.07 1.79
C GLU A 77 6.29 13.57 0.88
N LYS A 78 6.60 13.04 -0.31
CA LYS A 78 5.60 12.56 -1.28
C LYS A 78 5.37 11.05 -1.24
N LEU A 79 6.11 10.32 -0.41
CA LEU A 79 6.06 8.85 -0.39
C LEU A 79 4.74 8.30 0.12
N SER A 80 4.16 8.90 1.17
CA SER A 80 2.87 8.46 1.71
C SER A 80 1.76 8.62 0.66
N LYS A 81 1.78 9.71 -0.11
CA LYS A 81 0.86 9.93 -1.23
C LYS A 81 0.98 8.84 -2.28
N HIS A 82 2.20 8.55 -2.72
CA HIS A 82 2.41 7.58 -3.79
C HIS A 82 2.14 6.13 -3.34
N ALA A 83 2.43 5.81 -2.08
CA ALA A 83 2.04 4.54 -1.47
C ALA A 83 0.53 4.36 -1.55
N LEU A 84 -0.24 5.37 -1.13
CA LEU A 84 -1.69 5.34 -1.17
C LEU A 84 -2.22 5.21 -2.61
N GLU A 85 -1.72 6.02 -3.56
CA GLU A 85 -2.10 5.95 -4.98
C GLU A 85 -1.88 4.55 -5.57
N LYS A 86 -0.74 3.93 -5.27
CA LYS A 86 -0.42 2.57 -5.73
C LYS A 86 -1.32 1.52 -5.10
N LEU A 87 -1.59 1.63 -3.80
CA LEU A 87 -2.49 0.72 -3.09
C LEU A 87 -3.91 0.79 -3.68
N VAL A 88 -4.43 2.00 -3.89
CA VAL A 88 -5.74 2.22 -4.52
C VAL A 88 -5.78 1.66 -5.94
N THR A 89 -4.74 1.91 -6.75
CA THR A 89 -4.65 1.38 -8.13
C THR A 89 -4.65 -0.15 -8.15
N LEU A 90 -4.02 -0.78 -7.17
CA LEU A 90 -3.96 -2.24 -7.02
C LEU A 90 -5.21 -2.82 -6.33
N ARG A 91 -6.23 -2.00 -6.07
CA ARG A 91 -7.45 -2.38 -5.34
C ARG A 91 -7.17 -2.96 -3.95
N VAL A 92 -6.16 -2.43 -3.29
CA VAL A 92 -5.83 -2.74 -1.90
C VAL A 92 -6.42 -1.65 -1.05
N PHE A 93 -7.35 -2.01 -0.17
CA PHE A 93 -8.12 -1.07 0.61
C PHE A 93 -8.01 -1.35 2.11
N PRO A 94 -8.30 -0.35 2.96
CA PRO A 94 -8.50 -0.59 4.38
C PRO A 94 -9.58 -1.65 4.61
N LYS A 95 -9.52 -2.35 5.74
CA LYS A 95 -10.54 -3.34 6.09
C LYS A 95 -11.91 -2.66 6.16
N GLY A 96 -12.93 -3.27 5.55
CA GLY A 96 -14.30 -2.76 5.57
C GLY A 96 -14.61 -1.67 4.53
N LEU A 97 -13.73 -1.44 3.54
CA LEU A 97 -13.95 -0.54 2.40
C LEU A 97 -13.84 -1.27 1.06
N GLU A 98 -14.23 -2.55 1.06
CA GLU A 98 -13.99 -3.47 -0.05
C GLU A 98 -14.96 -3.22 -1.23
N ASP A 99 -16.04 -2.47 -1.00
CA ASP A 99 -17.06 -2.12 -2.01
C ASP A 99 -16.78 -0.82 -2.76
N SER A 100 -17.10 -0.81 -4.06
CA SER A 100 -16.77 0.29 -4.97
C SER A 100 -17.45 1.64 -4.65
N ALA A 101 -18.62 1.62 -4.01
CA ALA A 101 -19.32 2.83 -3.58
C ALA A 101 -18.64 3.46 -2.35
N GLU A 102 -18.32 2.62 -1.36
CA GLU A 102 -17.61 3.02 -0.14
C GLU A 102 -16.19 3.49 -0.46
N LEU A 103 -15.56 2.90 -1.48
CA LEU A 103 -14.27 3.34 -1.98
C LEU A 103 -14.31 4.78 -2.52
N ASN A 104 -15.31 5.10 -3.34
CA ASN A 104 -15.46 6.44 -3.89
C ASN A 104 -15.69 7.48 -2.78
N VAL A 105 -16.49 7.10 -1.78
CA VAL A 105 -16.73 7.93 -0.59
C VAL A 105 -15.46 8.07 0.23
N PHE A 106 -14.72 6.99 0.47
CA PHE A 106 -13.45 7.00 1.20
C PHE A 106 -12.44 7.91 0.52
N VAL A 107 -12.22 7.79 -0.80
CA VAL A 107 -11.27 8.67 -1.50
C VAL A 107 -11.74 10.13 -1.48
N SER A 108 -13.05 10.38 -1.59
CA SER A 108 -13.62 11.74 -1.48
C SER A 108 -13.46 12.34 -0.08
N PHE A 109 -13.68 11.53 0.97
CA PHE A 109 -13.50 11.91 2.37
C PHE A 109 -12.04 12.19 2.70
N MET A 110 -11.16 11.32 2.22
CA MET A 110 -9.71 11.46 2.35
C MET A 110 -9.18 12.75 1.70
N LYS A 111 -9.72 13.16 0.56
CA LYS A 111 -9.43 14.46 -0.07
C LYS A 111 -9.83 15.66 0.78
N LYS A 112 -10.87 15.52 1.61
CA LYS A 112 -11.36 16.60 2.48
C LYS A 112 -10.57 16.72 3.78
N LEU A 113 -10.18 15.60 4.37
CA LEU A 113 -9.44 15.58 5.64
C LEU A 113 -7.96 15.95 5.49
N ASP A 114 -7.38 15.72 4.32
CA ASP A 114 -5.96 15.91 4.11
C ASP A 114 -5.68 16.72 2.83
N PRO A 115 -5.16 17.97 2.94
CA PRO A 115 -4.77 18.77 1.78
C PRO A 115 -3.79 18.02 0.86
N PHE A 116 -3.04 17.04 1.38
CA PHE A 116 -2.10 16.21 0.61
C PHE A 116 -2.78 15.33 -0.46
N LEU A 117 -4.09 15.09 -0.39
CA LEU A 117 -4.82 14.17 -1.29
C LEU A 117 -5.64 14.85 -2.39
N THR A 118 -5.68 16.18 -2.42
CA THR A 118 -6.32 16.97 -3.49
C THR A 118 -5.85 16.57 -4.91
N GLY A 119 -4.63 16.05 -5.06
CA GLY A 119 -4.07 15.62 -6.35
C GLY A 119 -4.32 14.17 -6.78
N VAL A 120 -4.97 13.32 -5.95
CA VAL A 120 -5.21 11.91 -6.30
C VAL A 120 -6.46 11.81 -7.19
N ARG A 121 -6.28 11.50 -8.48
CA ARG A 121 -7.41 11.22 -9.39
C ARG A 121 -7.72 9.73 -9.33
N VAL A 122 -8.91 9.39 -8.85
CA VAL A 122 -9.47 8.04 -9.01
C VAL A 122 -9.99 7.98 -10.44
N PRO A 123 -9.52 7.03 -11.28
CA PRO A 123 -10.22 6.74 -12.51
C PRO A 123 -11.61 6.27 -12.11
N ALA A 124 -12.64 7.02 -12.52
CA ALA A 124 -14.02 6.54 -12.40
C ALA A 124 -14.03 5.14 -13.03
N GLY A 125 -14.42 4.14 -12.24
CA GLY A 125 -14.43 2.76 -12.69
C GLY A 125 -15.01 2.71 -14.08
N SER A 126 -14.25 2.14 -15.01
CA SER A 126 -14.76 1.80 -16.33
C SER A 126 -16.01 0.95 -16.09
N LYS A 127 -17.18 1.54 -16.29
CA LYS A 127 -18.29 0.77 -16.82
C LYS A 127 -17.77 0.24 -18.14
N ASP A 128 -17.44 -1.04 -18.19
CA ASP A 128 -17.39 -1.74 -19.46
C ASP A 128 -18.75 -1.49 -20.15
N PRO A 129 -18.78 -0.91 -21.36
CA PRO A 129 -19.96 -0.96 -22.20
C PRO A 129 -19.92 -2.30 -22.93
N SER A 130 -20.36 -3.37 -22.29
CA SER A 130 -20.63 -4.69 -22.87
C SER A 130 -21.51 -5.42 -21.85
N SER A 131 -22.76 -5.82 -22.10
CA SER A 131 -23.60 -5.94 -23.30
C SER A 131 -25.06 -5.84 -22.86
#